data_AF-A0A7K3MGI8-F1
#
_entry.id   AF-A0A7K3MGI8-F1
#
_cell.length_a   1.000
_cell.length_b   1.000
_cell.length_c   1.000
_cell.angle_alpha   90.00
_cell.angle_beta   90.00
_cell.angle_gamma   90.00
#
_symmetry.space_group_name_H-M   'P 1'
#
loop_
_entity.id
_entity.type
_entity.pdbx_description
1 polymer ?
#
loop_
_entity_poly.entity_id
_entity_poly.type
_entity_poly.pdbx_seq_one_letter_code
_entity_poly.pdbx_strand_id
1 'polypeptide(L)'
;MSKVYESDVDPDEFIRSFREESSQSTVKKENENKTETPARASDSKRKKVQSQPLPEEDEYLDTFVRNMEHMRPLCKYLMVDIHPDFIRKIKRVLSYETGPVCSTKAYINNVLAEHFRQYENFINKRQ
;
A
#
# COMPACT_ATOMS: atom_id res chain seq x y z
N MET A 1 47.60 16.59 6.08
CA MET A 1 47.35 15.57 7.13
C MET A 1 45.94 15.05 6.95
N SER A 2 45.77 13.78 6.60
CA SER A 2 44.43 13.17 6.56
C SER A 2 43.99 12.86 7.97
N LYS A 3 42.78 13.29 8.37
CA LYS A 3 42.17 12.81 9.61
C LYS A 3 41.51 11.47 9.31
N VAL A 4 42.22 10.39 9.62
CA VAL A 4 41.61 9.06 9.68
C VAL A 4 40.66 9.05 10.88
N TYR A 5 39.39 8.73 10.64
CA TYR A 5 38.41 8.51 11.69
C TYR A 5 38.50 7.02 12.08
N GLU A 6 39.30 6.73 13.09
CA GLU A 6 39.17 5.47 13.83
C GLU A 6 37.82 5.52 14.55
N SER A 7 36.96 4.54 14.29
CA SER A 7 35.64 4.47 14.90
C SER A 7 35.75 3.67 16.20
N ASP A 8 35.81 4.35 17.34
CA ASP A 8 35.87 3.77 18.70
C ASP A 8 34.59 2.98 19.10
N VAL A 9 33.72 2.65 18.14
CA VAL A 9 32.45 1.94 18.36
C VAL A 9 32.67 0.44 18.21
N ASP A 10 32.67 -0.28 19.34
CA ASP A 10 32.68 -1.74 19.35
C ASP A 10 31.33 -2.28 18.80
N PRO A 11 31.32 -3.07 17.70
CA PRO A 11 30.09 -3.64 17.16
C PRO A 11 29.37 -4.58 18.17
N ASP A 12 30.10 -5.23 19.08
CA ASP A 12 29.49 -6.09 20.10
C ASP A 12 28.83 -5.27 21.22
N GLU A 13 29.36 -4.09 21.56
CA GLU A 13 28.73 -3.17 22.52
C GLU A 13 27.39 -2.62 21.99
N PHE A 14 27.34 -2.28 20.71
CA PHE A 14 26.10 -1.90 20.03
C PHE A 14 25.04 -3.01 20.07
N ILE A 15 25.43 -4.27 19.84
CA ILE A 15 24.52 -5.42 19.90
C ILE A 15 24.08 -5.74 21.34
N ARG A 16 24.97 -5.55 22.33
CA ARG A 16 24.66 -5.78 23.75
C ARG A 16 23.59 -4.82 24.25
N SER A 17 23.78 -3.52 24.05
CA SER A 17 22.81 -2.49 24.49
C SER A 17 21.40 -2.77 23.96
N PHE A 18 21.26 -3.12 22.68
CA PHE A 18 19.96 -3.44 22.06
C PHE A 18 19.27 -4.69 22.66
N ARG A 19 20.04 -5.71 23.07
CA ARG A 19 19.50 -6.92 23.73
C ARG A 19 19.13 -6.65 25.18
N GLU A 20 19.98 -5.93 25.89
CA GLU A 20 19.85 -5.62 27.32
C GLU A 20 18.63 -4.71 27.56
N GLU A 21 18.42 -3.70 26.70
CA GLU A 21 17.25 -2.82 26.76
C GLU A 21 15.93 -3.55 26.41
N SER A 22 15.94 -4.49 25.46
CA SER A 22 14.75 -5.30 25.12
C SER A 22 14.26 -6.20 26.26
N SER A 23 15.15 -6.54 27.19
CA SER A 23 14.90 -7.52 28.26
C SER A 23 14.11 -6.96 29.45
N GLN A 24 13.80 -5.66 29.49
CA GLN A 24 12.99 -5.06 30.56
C GLN A 24 11.47 -5.21 30.37
N SER A 25 11.00 -5.87 29.31
CA SER A 25 9.57 -6.09 29.03
C SER A 25 8.98 -7.32 29.75
N THR A 26 8.94 -7.29 31.10
CA THR A 26 8.41 -8.41 31.91
C THR A 26 6.96 -8.22 32.39
N VAL A 27 5.97 -8.82 31.71
CA VAL A 27 4.61 -9.02 32.28
C VAL A 27 4.05 -10.42 32.01
N LYS A 28 4.39 -11.32 32.94
CA LYS A 28 3.56 -12.33 33.65
C LYS A 28 2.67 -13.34 32.90
N LYS A 29 2.67 -14.53 33.52
CA LYS A 29 2.11 -15.85 33.18
C LYS A 29 0.64 -16.07 33.60
N GLU A 30 0.11 -17.20 33.09
CA GLU A 30 -0.85 -18.14 33.71
C GLU A 30 -2.34 -17.78 33.86
N ASN A 31 -3.20 -18.57 33.21
CA ASN A 31 -4.08 -19.50 33.95
C ASN A 31 -4.66 -20.61 33.05
N GLU A 32 -4.61 -21.86 33.51
CA GLU A 32 -5.39 -22.98 32.99
C GLU A 32 -6.71 -23.08 33.77
N ASN A 33 -7.81 -23.50 33.13
CA ASN A 33 -8.78 -24.42 33.76
C ASN A 33 -9.81 -24.99 32.77
N LYS A 34 -10.11 -26.29 32.93
CA LYS A 34 -11.18 -27.02 32.22
C LYS A 34 -12.57 -26.51 32.62
N THR A 35 -13.52 -26.53 31.68
CA THR A 35 -14.84 -27.22 31.82
C THR A 35 -15.59 -27.22 30.48
N GLU A 36 -16.09 -28.38 30.08
CA GLU A 36 -17.01 -28.62 28.97
C GLU A 36 -18.17 -29.48 29.51
N THR A 37 -19.42 -29.43 29.03
CA THR A 37 -20.12 -28.67 27.98
C THR A 37 -21.60 -28.51 28.47
N PRO A 38 -22.71 -28.25 27.70
CA PRO A 38 -22.91 -27.97 26.27
C PRO A 38 -23.85 -26.75 25.95
N ALA A 39 -24.07 -26.56 24.63
CA ALA A 39 -25.32 -26.11 23.99
C ALA A 39 -25.63 -24.61 23.70
N ARG A 40 -25.44 -24.28 22.41
CA ARG A 40 -26.33 -23.53 21.48
C ARG A 40 -26.50 -21.99 21.59
N ALA A 41 -26.68 -21.44 20.37
CA ALA A 41 -26.95 -20.04 20.00
C ALA A 41 -25.78 -19.06 20.23
N SER A 42 -25.54 -18.05 19.39
CA SER A 42 -26.35 -17.53 18.26
C SER A 42 -25.54 -17.27 16.99
N ASP A 43 -26.25 -17.35 15.87
CA ASP A 43 -25.81 -16.95 14.53
C ASP A 43 -25.23 -15.52 14.46
N SER A 44 -24.14 -15.36 13.72
CA SER A 44 -23.80 -14.14 12.98
C SER A 44 -22.78 -14.46 11.90
N LYS A 45 -23.18 -15.33 10.96
CA LYS A 45 -22.43 -15.58 9.73
C LYS A 45 -22.37 -14.29 8.91
N ARG A 46 -21.33 -13.46 9.14
CA ARG A 46 -21.03 -12.26 8.36
C ARG A 46 -20.80 -12.65 6.89
N LYS A 47 -21.88 -12.76 6.12
CA LYS A 47 -21.84 -12.74 4.66
C LYS A 47 -21.15 -11.44 4.28
N LYS A 48 -19.90 -11.51 3.82
CA LYS A 48 -19.39 -10.51 2.89
C LYS A 48 -20.37 -10.51 1.73
N VAL A 49 -21.17 -9.45 1.61
CA VAL A 49 -21.90 -9.18 0.38
C VAL A 49 -20.82 -8.83 -0.63
N GLN A 50 -20.41 -9.84 -1.39
CA GLN A 50 -19.58 -9.64 -2.56
C GLN A 50 -20.52 -9.06 -3.62
N SER A 51 -20.69 -7.75 -3.57
CA SER A 51 -21.30 -6.99 -4.66
C SER A 51 -20.51 -7.33 -5.91
N GLN A 52 -21.17 -7.98 -6.86
CA GLN A 52 -20.59 -8.13 -8.19
C GLN A 52 -20.41 -6.71 -8.74
N PRO A 53 -19.22 -6.35 -9.25
CA PRO A 53 -19.02 -5.04 -9.82
C PRO A 53 -20.01 -4.80 -10.96
N LEU A 54 -20.43 -3.55 -11.13
CA LEU A 54 -21.15 -3.18 -12.35
C LEU A 54 -20.17 -3.24 -13.54
N PRO A 55 -20.63 -3.46 -14.79
CA PRO A 55 -19.73 -3.53 -15.95
C PRO A 55 -18.82 -2.30 -16.10
N GLU A 56 -19.35 -1.12 -15.79
CA GLU A 56 -18.62 0.17 -15.78
C GLU A 56 -17.59 0.25 -14.63
N GLU A 57 -17.83 -0.43 -13.52
CA GLU A 57 -16.91 -0.50 -12.37
C GLU A 57 -15.73 -1.44 -12.69
N ASP A 58 -15.97 -2.59 -13.31
CA ASP A 58 -14.89 -3.47 -13.76
C ASP A 58 -14.03 -2.83 -14.87
N GLU A 59 -14.62 -2.11 -15.84
CA GLU A 59 -13.86 -1.36 -16.85
C GLU A 59 -12.97 -0.27 -16.20
N TYR A 60 -13.49 0.44 -15.20
CA TYR A 60 -12.72 1.41 -14.41
C TYR A 60 -11.58 0.74 -13.62
N LEU A 61 -11.85 -0.38 -12.95
CA LEU A 61 -10.86 -1.12 -12.17
C LEU A 61 -9.75 -1.68 -13.08
N ASP A 62 -10.11 -2.27 -14.21
CA ASP A 62 -9.15 -2.79 -15.19
C ASP A 62 -8.28 -1.66 -15.77
N THR A 63 -8.89 -0.56 -16.21
CA THR A 63 -8.20 0.57 -16.85
C THR A 63 -7.26 1.33 -15.91
N PHE A 64 -7.69 1.63 -14.68
CA PHE A 64 -6.94 2.54 -13.79
C PHE A 64 -6.24 1.84 -12.64
N VAL A 65 -6.85 0.80 -12.05
CA VAL A 65 -6.37 0.17 -10.80
C VAL A 65 -5.52 -1.08 -11.06
N ARG A 66 -5.94 -1.95 -11.99
CA ARG A 66 -5.27 -3.22 -12.30
C ARG A 66 -4.29 -3.08 -13.47
N ASN A 67 -4.41 -2.06 -14.33
CA ASN A 67 -3.44 -1.82 -15.41
C ASN A 67 -2.03 -1.50 -14.86
N MET A 68 -1.08 -2.37 -15.20
CA MET A 68 0.32 -2.32 -14.79
C MET A 68 1.27 -1.70 -15.83
N GLU A 69 0.78 -1.26 -16.99
CA GLU A 69 1.58 -0.75 -18.11
C GLU A 69 2.61 0.31 -17.69
N HIS A 70 2.20 1.23 -16.80
CA HIS A 70 3.05 2.32 -16.33
C HIS A 70 3.79 2.03 -15.01
N MET A 71 3.84 0.78 -14.54
CA MET A 71 4.58 0.38 -13.34
C MET A 71 6.10 0.38 -13.51
N ARG A 72 6.60 0.16 -14.72
CA ARG A 72 8.05 0.09 -15.01
C ARG A 72 8.48 1.14 -16.04
N PRO A 73 8.74 2.39 -15.61
CA PRO A 73 9.31 3.42 -16.46
C PRO A 73 10.64 2.99 -17.08
N LEU A 74 10.77 3.12 -18.40
CA LEU A 74 12.05 2.95 -19.10
C LEU A 74 12.94 4.21 -19.02
N CYS A 75 12.39 5.35 -18.61
CA CYS A 75 13.10 6.63 -18.51
C CYS A 75 12.85 7.33 -17.16
N LYS A 76 13.73 8.28 -16.83
CA LYS A 76 13.57 9.16 -15.66
C LYS A 76 12.48 10.20 -15.96
N TYR A 77 11.54 10.36 -15.04
CA TYR A 77 10.49 11.39 -15.15
C TYR A 77 10.90 12.66 -14.40
N LEU A 78 10.36 13.81 -14.84
CA LEU A 78 10.38 15.04 -14.06
C LEU A 78 9.61 14.83 -12.76
N MET A 79 10.06 15.44 -11.67
CA MET A 79 9.26 15.54 -10.45
C MET A 79 8.18 16.61 -10.63
N VAL A 80 6.93 16.24 -10.37
CA VAL A 80 5.76 17.13 -10.40
C VAL A 80 4.99 16.90 -9.11
N ASP A 81 4.65 17.98 -8.41
CA ASP A 81 3.85 17.92 -7.20
C ASP A 81 2.39 17.63 -7.51
N ILE A 82 1.76 16.82 -6.65
CA ILE A 82 0.36 16.41 -6.78
C ILE A 82 -0.35 16.75 -5.47
N HIS A 83 -1.50 17.43 -5.59
CA HIS A 83 -2.25 17.88 -4.42
C HIS A 83 -2.53 16.71 -3.46
N PRO A 84 -2.26 16.87 -2.15
CA PRO A 84 -2.28 15.75 -1.20
C PRO A 84 -3.66 15.07 -1.10
N ASP A 85 -4.75 15.81 -1.34
CA ASP A 85 -6.10 15.24 -1.35
C ASP A 85 -6.31 14.25 -2.49
N PHE A 86 -5.70 14.47 -3.67
CA PHE A 86 -5.76 13.52 -4.77
C PHE A 86 -4.97 12.26 -4.43
N ILE A 87 -3.79 12.40 -3.81
CA ILE A 87 -3.01 11.26 -3.31
C ILE A 87 -3.80 10.45 -2.26
N ARG A 88 -4.53 11.11 -1.34
CA ARG A 88 -5.40 10.42 -0.38
C ARG A 88 -6.55 9.68 -1.07
N LYS A 89 -7.21 10.30 -2.06
CA LYS A 89 -8.28 9.65 -2.84
C LYS A 89 -7.76 8.43 -3.60
N ILE A 90 -6.65 8.55 -4.32
CA ILE A 90 -6.04 7.45 -5.09
C ILE A 90 -5.64 6.30 -4.16
N LYS A 91 -4.92 6.59 -3.06
CA LYS A 91 -4.55 5.55 -2.07
C LYS A 91 -5.76 4.85 -1.48
N ARG A 92 -6.87 5.57 -1.26
CA ARG A 92 -8.13 4.99 -0.79
C ARG A 92 -8.76 4.05 -1.83
N VAL A 93 -8.81 4.43 -3.10
CA VAL A 93 -9.27 3.55 -4.19
C VAL A 93 -8.43 2.27 -4.25
N LEU A 94 -7.10 2.42 -4.33
CA LEU A 94 -6.17 1.29 -4.39
C LEU A 94 -6.25 0.37 -3.15
N SER A 95 -6.69 0.87 -2.00
CA SER A 95 -6.84 0.08 -0.76
C SER A 95 -8.11 -0.75 -0.66
N TYR A 96 -9.11 -0.51 -1.52
CA TYR A 96 -10.36 -1.28 -1.50
C TYR A 96 -10.28 -2.57 -2.32
N GLU A 97 -9.40 -2.62 -3.32
CA GLU A 97 -9.24 -3.79 -4.18
C GLU A 97 -8.51 -4.92 -3.45
N THR A 98 -8.96 -6.16 -3.66
CA THR A 98 -8.39 -7.33 -2.95
C THR A 98 -7.24 -8.00 -3.72
N GLY A 99 -7.03 -7.60 -4.98
CA GLY A 99 -6.02 -8.16 -5.89
C GLY A 99 -4.74 -7.30 -6.01
N PRO A 100 -3.83 -7.66 -6.93
CA PRO A 100 -2.66 -6.86 -7.23
C PRO A 100 -3.05 -5.52 -7.88
N VAL A 101 -2.78 -4.42 -7.18
CA VAL A 101 -3.05 -3.06 -7.65
C VAL A 101 -1.79 -2.36 -8.16
N CYS A 102 -1.97 -1.44 -9.10
CA CYS A 102 -0.91 -0.58 -9.59
C CYS A 102 -0.45 0.42 -8.51
N SER A 103 0.75 0.98 -8.67
CA SER A 103 1.25 2.03 -7.77
C SER A 103 0.49 3.35 -8.00
N THR A 104 0.47 4.24 -7.02
CA THR A 104 -0.10 5.60 -7.18
C THR A 104 0.45 6.30 -8.43
N LYS A 105 1.74 6.14 -8.73
CA LYS A 105 2.40 6.66 -9.93
C LYS A 105 1.83 6.06 -11.22
N ALA A 106 1.63 4.75 -11.27
CA ALA A 106 1.02 4.07 -12.42
C ALA A 106 -0.43 4.52 -12.60
N TYR A 107 -1.23 4.56 -11.53
CA TYR A 107 -2.61 5.06 -11.55
C TYR A 107 -2.72 6.46 -12.17
N ILE A 108 -1.84 7.39 -11.75
CA ILE A 108 -1.81 8.76 -12.30
C ILE A 108 -1.51 8.73 -13.80
N ASN A 109 -0.51 7.95 -14.23
CA ASN A 109 -0.18 7.82 -15.64
C ASN A 109 -1.33 7.20 -16.45
N ASN A 110 -2.05 6.20 -15.90
CA ASN A 110 -3.20 5.57 -16.54
C ASN A 110 -4.33 6.62 -16.77
N VAL A 111 -4.60 7.46 -15.76
CA VAL A 111 -5.56 8.57 -15.86
C VAL A 111 -5.13 9.60 -16.90
N LEU A 112 -3.84 9.95 -16.98
CA LEU A 112 -3.32 10.89 -17.97
C LEU A 112 -3.39 10.31 -19.40
N ALA A 113 -3.03 9.04 -19.58
CA ALA A 113 -3.11 8.35 -20.86
C ALA A 113 -4.54 8.34 -21.39
N GLU A 114 -5.51 7.98 -20.55
CA GLU A 114 -6.94 7.97 -20.92
C GLU A 114 -7.46 9.39 -21.19
N HIS A 115 -7.09 10.39 -20.39
CA HIS A 115 -7.42 11.79 -20.66
C HIS A 115 -6.88 12.26 -22.02
N PHE A 116 -5.63 11.92 -22.36
CA PHE A 116 -5.05 12.26 -23.66
C PHE A 116 -5.75 11.53 -24.82
N ARG A 117 -6.15 10.26 -24.63
CA ARG A 117 -6.94 9.50 -25.61
C ARG A 117 -8.32 10.13 -25.84
N GLN A 118 -9.02 10.54 -24.79
CA GLN A 118 -10.35 11.14 -24.90
C GLN A 118 -10.34 12.54 -25.55
N TYR A 119 -9.32 13.35 -25.26
CA TYR A 119 -9.23 14.75 -25.72
C TYR A 119 -8.22 14.98 -26.86
N GLU A 120 -7.73 13.92 -27.51
CA GLU A 120 -6.75 13.96 -28.61
C GLU A 120 -7.13 15.02 -29.68
N ASN A 121 -8.40 15.03 -30.11
CA ASN A 121 -8.96 15.96 -31.10
C ASN A 121 -8.83 17.46 -30.74
N PHE A 122 -8.65 17.79 -29.46
CA PHE A 122 -8.44 19.16 -28.97
C PHE A 122 -6.98 19.45 -28.66
N ILE A 123 -6.22 18.43 -28.25
CA ILE A 123 -4.79 18.53 -27.91
C ILE A 123 -3.96 18.69 -29.19
N ASN A 124 -4.23 17.88 -30.22
CA ASN A 124 -3.49 17.90 -31.49
C ASN A 124 -3.70 19.20 -32.30
N LYS A 125 -4.62 20.08 -31.89
CA LYS A 125 -4.80 21.43 -32.46
C LYS A 125 -3.92 22.50 -31.80
N ARG A 126 -3.13 22.13 -30.79
CA ARG A 126 -2.25 23.01 -30.02
C ARG A 126 -0.77 22.64 -30.10
N GLN A 127 -0.45 21.58 -30.86
CA GLN A 127 0.90 21.24 -31.31
C GLN A 127 1.15 21.84 -32.69
#